data_AF-A0A4Y9LVI9-F1
#
_entry.id   AF-A0A4Y9LVI9-F1
#
_cell.length_a   1.000
_cell.length_b   1.000
_cell.length_c   1.000
_cell.angle_alpha   90.00
_cell.angle_beta   90.00
_cell.angle_gamma   90.00
#
_symmetry.space_group_name_H-M   'P 1'
#
loop_
_entity.id
_entity.type
_entity.pdbx_description
1 polymer ?
#
loop_
_entity_poly.entity_id
_entity_poly.type
_entity_poly.pdbx_seq_one_letter_code
_entity_poly.pdbx_strand_id
1 'polypeptide(L)' 'NSESARLAALPAWVHQYNHHRPHSAVGKAPPITRLDNLAGHHS' A
#
# COMPACT_ATOMS: atom_id res chain seq x y z
N ASN A 1 -17.47 -5.29 -16.14
CA ASN A 1 -16.22 -5.26 -15.37
C ASN A 1 -15.36 -6.46 -15.80
N SER A 2 -14.47 -6.28 -16.78
CA SER A 2 -13.65 -7.37 -17.33
C SER A 2 -12.39 -7.60 -16.50
N GLU A 3 -11.77 -8.77 -16.64
CA GLU A 3 -10.50 -9.06 -15.99
C GLU A 3 -9.38 -8.13 -16.46
N SER A 4 -9.26 -7.93 -17.78
CA SER A 4 -8.26 -7.05 -18.38
C SER A 4 -8.34 -5.61 -17.86
N ALA A 5 -9.56 -5.08 -17.67
CA ALA A 5 -9.74 -3.75 -17.10
C ALA A 5 -9.28 -3.67 -15.64
N ARG A 6 -9.49 -4.75 -14.85
CA ARG A 6 -9.03 -4.82 -13.46
C ARG A 6 -7.51 -4.90 -13.36
N LEU A 7 -6.88 -5.69 -14.22
CA LEU A 7 -5.42 -5.82 -14.29
C LEU A 7 -4.76 -4.49 -14.69
N ALA A 8 -5.35 -3.76 -15.65
CA ALA A 8 -4.85 -2.45 -16.06
C ALA A 8 -4.91 -1.41 -14.92
N ALA A 9 -5.94 -1.49 -14.06
CA ALA A 9 -6.10 -0.58 -12.92
C ALA A 9 -5.27 -0.98 -11.67
N LEU A 10 -4.83 -2.25 -11.59
CA LEU A 10 -4.20 -2.80 -10.39
C LEU A 10 -2.94 -2.05 -9.93
N PRO A 11 -1.98 -1.67 -10.80
CA PRO A 11 -0.76 -1.00 -10.36
C PRO A 11 -1.03 0.33 -9.65
N ALA A 12 -1.88 1.18 -10.25
CA ALA A 12 -2.25 2.47 -9.67
C ALA A 12 -3.03 2.30 -8.36
N TRP A 13 -3.92 1.31 -8.30
CA TRP A 13 -4.69 1.03 -7.09
C TRP A 13 -3.80 0.57 -5.93
N VAL A 14 -2.83 -0.32 -6.18
CA VAL A 14 -1.89 -0.81 -5.16
C VAL A 14 -1.05 0.36 -4.61
N HIS A 15 -0.55 1.24 -5.48
CA HIS A 15 0.20 2.41 -5.03
C HIS A 15 -0.65 3.32 -4.13
N GLN A 16 -1.87 3.66 -4.56
CA GLN A 16 -2.78 4.48 -3.77
C GLN A 16 -3.10 3.85 -2.41
N TYR A 17 -3.36 2.55 -2.40
CA TYR A 17 -3.69 1.82 -1.18
C TYR A 17 -2.52 1.79 -0.20
N ASN A 18 -1.32 1.44 -0.67
CA ASN A 18 -0.15 1.26 0.19
C ASN A 18 0.44 2.58 0.69
N HIS A 19 0.43 3.64 -0.12
CA HIS A 19 1.14 4.88 0.17
C HIS A 19 0.25 6.00 0.70
N HIS A 20 -1.05 5.99 0.40
CA HIS A 20 -1.89 7.16 0.63
C HIS A 20 -3.17 6.88 1.42
N ARG A 21 -3.66 5.64 1.44
CA ARG A 21 -4.92 5.34 2.11
C ARG A 21 -4.73 5.19 3.62
N PRO A 22 -5.38 6.01 4.47
CA PRO A 22 -5.26 5.86 5.92
C PRO A 22 -6.08 4.66 6.43
N HIS A 23 -5.52 3.90 7.37
CA HIS A 23 -6.20 2.77 8.01
C HIS A 23 -6.35 2.99 9.52
N SER A 24 -7.53 2.74 10.07
CA SER A 24 -7.81 2.88 11.50
C SER A 24 -6.95 1.95 12.37
N ALA A 25 -6.70 0.73 11.89
CA ALA A 25 -5.89 -0.26 12.60
C ALA A 25 -4.40 0.12 12.74
N VAL A 26 -3.94 1.15 12.03
CA VAL A 26 -2.54 1.62 12.05
C VAL A 26 -2.46 3.10 12.43
N GLY A 27 -3.45 3.60 13.18
CA GLY A 27 -3.44 4.97 13.69
C GLY A 27 -3.77 6.03 12.63
N LYS A 28 -4.57 5.68 11.62
CA LYS A 28 -4.90 6.54 10.46
C LYS A 28 -3.69 6.86 9.57
N ALA A 29 -2.66 6.03 9.61
CA ALA A 29 -1.52 6.10 8.69
C ALA A 29 -1.71 5.14 7.50
N PRO A 30 -0.98 5.33 6.39
CA PRO A 30 -0.99 4.38 5.28
C PRO A 30 -0.23 3.09 5.60
N PRO A 31 -0.57 1.94 4.96
CA PRO A 31 0.03 0.64 5.26
C PRO A 31 1.56 0.61 5.24
N ILE A 32 2.19 1.37 4.33
CA ILE A 32 3.66 1.42 4.21
C ILE A 32 4.36 1.90 5.49
N THR A 33 3.70 2.67 6.35
CA THR A 33 4.32 3.17 7.60
C THR A 33 4.60 2.07 8.61
N ARG A 34 4.09 0.86 8.40
CA ARG A 34 4.37 -0.32 9.23
C ARG A 34 5.49 -1.21 8.70
N LEU A 35 6.07 -0.88 7.54
CA LEU A 35 7.22 -1.60 7.02
C LEU A 35 8.48 -1.05 7.66
N ASP A 36 8.81 -1.54 8.85
CA ASP A 36 10.03 -1.25 9.61
C ASP A 36 11.14 -2.29 9.36
N ASN A 37 10.79 -3.47 8.82
CA ASN A 37 11.70 -4.61 8.69
C ASN A 37 12.24 -4.80 7.26
N LEU A 38 12.61 -3.72 6.58
CA LEU A 38 13.44 -3.88 5.38
C LEU A 38 14.87 -4.20 5.85
N ALA A 39 15.41 -5.32 5.39
CA ALA A 39 16.81 -5.66 5.62
C ALA A 39 17.69 -4.47 5.19
N GLY A 40 18.29 -3.78 6.16
CA GLY A 40 19.02 -2.51 5.94
C GLY A 40 18.67 -1.36 6.89
N HIS A 41 17.61 -1.48 7.71
CA HIS A 41 17.21 -0.46 8.69
C HIS A 41 17.50 -0.86 10.15
N HIS A 42 18.72 -1.31 10.44
CA HIS A 42 19.22 -1.45 11.81
C HIS A 42 20.37 -0.45 11.98
N SER A 43 20.14 0.64 12.71
CA SER A 43 21.19 1.56 13.18
C SER A 43 21.85 1.04 14.44
#